data_AF-A0A8T6CI67-F1
#
_entry.id   AF-A0A8T6CI67-F1
#
_cell.length_a   1.000
_cell.length_b   1.000
_cell.length_c   1.000
_cell.angle_alpha   90.00
_cell.angle_beta   90.00
_cell.angle_gamma   90.00
#
_symmetry.space_group_name_H-M   'P 1'
#
loop_
_entity.id
_entity.type
_entity.pdbx_description
1 polymer ?
#
loop_
_entity_poly.entity_id
_entity_poly.type
_entity_poly.pdbx_seq_one_letter_code
_entity_poly.pdbx_strand_id
1 'polypeptide(L)'
;MGGIFGRDGDGPLVLLHRGNIGGSTAGVGKELFWREFAGRTKFVYDGGDLLDCAVVATLGEGTLVRDVAHFANAVSQMKARLKGR
;
A
#
# COMPACT_ATOMS: atom_id res chain seq x y z
N MET A 1 6.87 9.31 -1.48
CA MET A 1 5.49 9.10 -1.97
C MET A 1 4.84 7.96 -1.20
N GLY A 2 3.61 8.16 -0.71
CA GLY A 2 2.84 7.12 0.00
C GLY A 2 1.97 6.32 -0.96
N GLY A 3 1.01 6.97 -1.62
CA GLY A 3 0.10 6.36 -2.59
C GLY A 3 0.28 6.90 -4.01
N ILE A 4 -0.08 6.07 -5.01
CA ILE A 4 0.02 6.35 -6.45
C ILE A 4 -1.21 5.76 -7.15
N PHE A 5 -1.74 6.41 -8.17
CA PHE A 5 -2.71 5.78 -9.08
C PHE A 5 -1.98 5.15 -10.26
N GLY A 6 -2.31 3.90 -10.59
CA GLY A 6 -1.71 3.17 -11.70
C GLY A 6 -2.76 2.50 -12.58
N ARG A 7 -2.43 2.35 -13.86
CA ARG A 7 -3.21 1.59 -14.82
C ARG A 7 -2.24 0.82 -15.73
N ASP A 8 -2.59 -0.43 -16.03
CA ASP A 8 -1.86 -1.26 -16.98
C ASP A 8 -2.66 -1.34 -18.29
N GLY A 9 -2.20 -0.66 -19.35
CA GLY A 9 -2.92 -0.53 -20.61
C GLY A 9 -4.35 0.02 -20.45
N ASP A 10 -5.33 -0.72 -20.98
CA ASP A 10 -6.77 -0.45 -20.84
C ASP A 10 -7.39 -1.10 -19.59
N GLY A 11 -6.56 -1.62 -18.69
CA GLY A 11 -7.00 -2.23 -17.45
C GLY A 11 -7.65 -1.24 -16.47
N PRO A 12 -8.13 -1.73 -15.32
CA PRO A 12 -8.75 -0.88 -14.32
C PRO A 12 -7.73 0.09 -13.71
N LEU A 13 -8.19 1.30 -13.38
CA LEU A 13 -7.40 2.24 -12.60
C LEU A 13 -7.36 1.76 -11.15
N VAL A 14 -6.17 1.64 -10.58
CA VAL A 14 -5.98 1.15 -9.20
C VAL A 14 -5.25 2.18 -8.35
N LEU A 15 -5.58 2.21 -7.07
CA LEU A 15 -4.81 2.92 -6.05
C LEU A 15 -3.76 1.96 -5.49
N LEU A 16 -2.51 2.40 -5.50
CA LEU A 16 -1.32 1.65 -5.11
C LEU A 16 -0.62 2.33 -3.93
N HIS A 17 0.11 1.57 -3.11
CA HIS A 17 0.93 2.10 -2.02
C HIS A 17 2.29 1.39 -1.96
N ARG A 18 3.39 2.14 -1.77
CA ARG A 18 4.77 1.58 -1.74
C ARG A 18 5.13 0.79 -0.46
N GLY A 19 4.15 0.60 0.42
CA GLY A 19 4.37 0.03 1.74
C GLY A 19 5.16 0.88 2.73
N ASN A 20 5.56 2.11 2.39
CA ASN A 20 6.19 3.01 3.35
C ASN A 20 5.13 3.62 4.27
N ILE A 21 4.90 3.00 5.43
CA ILE A 21 3.89 3.46 6.38
C ILE A 21 4.42 4.48 7.40
N GLY A 22 5.71 4.83 7.36
CA GLY A 22 6.33 5.83 8.24
C GLY A 22 6.41 5.42 9.73
N GLY A 23 7.40 5.95 10.43
CA GLY A 23 7.71 5.70 11.84
C GLY A 23 9.04 6.35 12.22
N SER A 24 9.36 6.42 13.52
CA SER A 24 10.56 7.08 14.06
C SER A 24 11.87 6.48 13.54
N THR A 25 11.84 5.21 13.10
CA THR A 25 12.99 4.47 12.59
C THR A 25 12.82 4.18 11.11
N ALA A 26 13.75 4.66 10.30
CA ALA A 26 13.80 4.36 8.86
C ALA A 26 13.88 2.83 8.63
N GLY A 27 13.19 2.34 7.60
CA GLY A 27 13.22 0.93 7.21
C GLY A 27 12.27 0.00 7.99
N VAL A 28 12.11 0.19 9.30
CA VAL A 28 11.28 -0.68 10.16
C VAL A 28 9.82 -0.73 9.71
N GLY A 29 9.23 0.43 9.38
CA GLY A 29 7.84 0.48 8.92
C GLY A 29 7.62 -0.20 7.57
N LYS A 30 8.60 -0.11 6.66
CA LYS A 30 8.50 -0.73 5.32
C LYS A 30 8.60 -2.24 5.41
N GLU A 31 9.58 -2.78 6.14
CA GLU A 31 9.73 -4.23 6.31
C GLU A 31 8.51 -4.85 7.00
N LEU A 32 8.05 -4.22 8.09
CA LEU A 32 6.83 -4.63 8.78
C LEU A 32 5.63 -4.71 7.83
N PHE A 33 5.42 -3.65 7.05
CA PHE A 33 4.33 -3.60 6.09
C PHE A 33 4.39 -4.78 5.12
N TRP A 34 5.55 -5.02 4.49
CA TRP A 34 5.68 -6.09 3.50
C TRP A 34 5.60 -7.50 4.12
N ARG A 35 5.96 -7.64 5.40
CA ARG A 35 5.80 -8.91 6.13
C ARG A 35 4.34 -9.21 6.48
N GLU A 36 3.55 -8.19 6.81
CA GLU A 36 2.22 -8.36 7.42
C GLU A 36 1.06 -7.99 6.49
N PHE A 37 1.30 -7.24 5.42
CA PHE A 37 0.26 -6.87 4.47
C PHE A 37 -0.08 -8.05 3.56
N ALA A 38 -1.25 -8.65 3.79
CA ALA A 38 -1.74 -9.80 3.04
C ALA A 38 -2.50 -9.44 1.73
N GLY A 39 -2.48 -8.17 1.32
CA GLY A 39 -3.19 -7.72 0.11
C GLY A 39 -2.45 -8.05 -1.19
N ARG A 40 -3.14 -7.86 -2.31
CA ARG A 40 -2.54 -8.05 -3.65
C ARG A 40 -1.42 -7.04 -3.89
N THR A 41 -0.42 -7.45 -4.65
CA THR A 41 0.71 -6.59 -5.03
C THR A 41 0.87 -6.52 -6.55
N LYS A 42 1.52 -5.46 -7.02
CA LYS A 42 1.82 -5.19 -8.42
C LYS A 42 3.19 -4.51 -8.53
N PHE A 43 3.93 -4.89 -9.56
CA PHE A 43 5.13 -4.17 -9.95
C PHE A 43 4.76 -2.92 -10.76
N VAL A 44 5.39 -1.79 -10.44
CA VAL A 44 5.21 -0.49 -11.10
C VAL A 44 6.56 0.00 -11.57
N TYR A 45 6.65 0.38 -12.85
CA TYR A 45 7.81 1.09 -13.36
C TYR A 45 7.68 2.58 -13.02
N ASP A 46 8.64 3.11 -12.28
CA ASP A 46 8.75 4.53 -11.95
C ASP A 46 10.19 5.00 -12.17
N GLY A 47 10.41 5.90 -13.14
CA GLY A 47 11.71 6.52 -13.37
C GLY A 47 12.86 5.57 -13.72
N GLY A 48 12.57 4.35 -14.19
CA GLY A 48 13.57 3.31 -14.48
C GLY A 48 13.68 2.23 -13.39
N ASP A 49 13.06 2.44 -12.24
CA ASP A 49 13.00 1.44 -11.17
C ASP A 49 11.73 0.62 -11.23
N LEU A 50 11.85 -0.68 -10.98
CA LEU A 50 10.72 -1.58 -10.77
C LEU A 50 10.39 -1.66 -9.28
N LEU A 51 9.22 -1.14 -8.90
CA LEU A 51 8.78 -1.04 -7.52
C LEU A 51 7.66 -2.02 -7.23
N ASP A 52 7.78 -2.81 -6.16
CA ASP A 52 6.65 -3.55 -5.63
C ASP A 52 5.69 -2.59 -4.90
N CYS A 53 4.40 -2.65 -5.24
CA CYS A 53 3.36 -1.81 -4.70
C CYS A 53 2.15 -2.65 -4.27
N ALA A 54 1.63 -2.38 -3.07
CA ALA A 54 0.38 -2.93 -2.60
C ALA A 54 -0.80 -2.30 -3.35
N VAL A 55 -1.73 -3.12 -3.84
CA VAL A 55 -3.01 -2.68 -4.39
C VAL A 55 -3.95 -2.39 -3.23
N VAL A 56 -4.31 -1.11 -3.07
CA VAL A 56 -5.20 -0.62 -2.01
C VAL A 56 -6.66 -0.73 -2.44
N ALA A 57 -6.99 -0.29 -3.67
CA ALA A 57 -8.35 -0.30 -4.18
C ALA A 57 -8.38 -0.27 -5.71
N THR A 58 -9.49 -0.74 -6.28
CA THR A 58 -9.83 -0.57 -7.71
C THR A 58 -10.82 0.57 -7.85
N LEU A 59 -10.55 1.54 -8.73
CA LEU A 59 -11.46 2.64 -8.98
C LEU A 59 -12.57 2.18 -9.94
N GLY A 60 -13.80 2.62 -9.69
CA GLY A 60 -14.99 2.21 -10.45
C GLY A 60 -15.69 0.98 -9.89
N GLU A 61 -15.02 0.21 -9.03
CA GLU A 61 -15.70 -0.75 -8.17
C GLU A 61 -16.29 0.03 -6.99
N GLY A 62 -17.60 -0.11 -6.71
CA GLY A 62 -18.33 0.62 -5.67
C GLY A 62 -17.83 0.39 -4.22
N THR A 63 -16.63 -0.15 -4.06
CA THR A 63 -15.96 -0.55 -2.83
C THR A 63 -14.79 0.36 -2.47
N LEU A 64 -14.44 1.35 -3.32
CA LEU A 64 -13.27 2.23 -3.14
C LEU A 64 -13.11 2.74 -1.70
N VAL A 65 -14.16 3.32 -1.11
CA VAL A 65 -14.12 3.87 0.25
C VAL A 65 -13.85 2.79 1.30
N ARG A 66 -14.51 1.63 1.15
CA ARG A 66 -14.34 0.49 2.06
C ARG A 66 -12.92 -0.07 1.99
N ASP A 67 -12.38 -0.24 0.79
CA ASP A 67 -11.08 -0.85 0.58
C ASP A 67 -9.95 0.08 1.09
N VAL A 68 -10.09 1.40 0.88
CA VAL A 68 -9.21 2.41 1.48
C VAL A 68 -9.32 2.40 3.01
N ALA A 69 -10.52 2.30 3.58
CA ALA A 69 -10.70 2.21 5.03
C ALA A 69 -10.08 0.95 5.62
N HIS A 70 -10.26 -0.21 4.97
CA HIS A 70 -9.61 -1.47 5.37
C HIS A 70 -8.09 -1.34 5.37
N PHE A 71 -7.51 -0.74 4.32
CA PHE A 71 -6.08 -0.48 4.25
C PHE A 71 -5.60 0.41 5.40
N ALA A 72 -6.27 1.55 5.63
CA ALA A 72 -5.90 2.47 6.71
C ALA A 72 -5.97 1.80 8.09
N ASN A 73 -7.00 0.99 8.34
CA ASN A 73 -7.15 0.22 9.56
C ASN A 73 -6.03 -0.82 9.74
N ALA A 74 -5.68 -1.55 8.67
CA ALA A 74 -4.57 -2.51 8.70
C ALA A 74 -3.24 -1.82 9.07
N VAL A 75 -2.94 -0.68 8.42
CA VAL A 75 -1.74 0.12 8.73
C VAL A 75 -1.76 0.64 10.16
N SER A 76 -2.92 1.10 10.66
CA SER A 76 -3.06 1.56 12.05
C SER A 76 -2.75 0.44 13.06
N GLN A 77 -3.28 -0.77 12.83
CA GLN A 77 -3.00 -1.92 13.69
C GLN A 77 -1.52 -2.33 13.66
N MET A 78 -0.88 -2.33 12.49
CA MET A 78 0.57 -2.57 12.36
C MET A 78 1.36 -1.56 13.19
N LYS A 79 1.02 -0.27 13.09
CA LYS A 79 1.67 0.80 13.87
C LYS A 79 1.46 0.66 15.38
N ALA A 80 0.28 0.25 15.82
CA ALA A 80 -0.01 0.03 17.24
C ALA A 80 0.90 -1.07 17.83
N ARG A 81 1.14 -2.15 17.08
CA ARG A 81 2.06 -3.24 17.49
C ARG A 81 3.52 -2.80 17.58
N LEU A 82 3.94 -1.80 16.78
CA LEU A 82 5.28 -1.21 16.89
C LEU A 82 5.46 -0.35 18.15
N LYS A 83 4.43 0.39 18.57
CA LYS A 83 4.51 1.27 19.75
C LYS A 83 4.41 0.54 21.07
N GLY A 84 3.88 -0.69 21.08
CA GLY A 84 3.78 -1.54 22.26
C GLY A 84 5.01 -2.43 22.52
N ARG A 85 6.09 -2.26 21.74
CA ARG A 85 7.41 -2.88 21.94
C ARG A 85 8.36 -1.84 22.51
#